data_AF-A0AAN8HJP4-F1
#
_entry.id   AF-A0AAN8HJP4-F1
#
_cell.length_a   1.000
_cell.length_b   1.000
_cell.length_c   1.000
_cell.angle_alpha   90.00
_cell.angle_beta   90.00
_cell.angle_gamma   90.00
#
_symmetry.space_group_name_H-M   'P 1'
#
loop_
_entity.id
_entity.type
_entity.pdbx_description
1 polymer ?
#
loop_
_entity_poly.entity_id
_entity_poly.type
_entity_poly.pdbx_seq_one_letter_code
_entity_poly.pdbx_strand_id
1 'polypeptide(L)'
;MNDMMSRTYSCRRREVVGQSMQVAQFHERWPALFSPAQINEEFRRCNTIPLESTFMSQLDRFTSKFLQLFSSKGGAVGQRMKGFMTELRLDQHVSVVKKRDVILRCLIEYLGESVPELISDYYRTAETKVHQDLRAEI
;
A
#
# COMPACT_ATOMS: atom_id res chain seq x y z
N MET A 1 -11.64 13.54 15.36
CA MET A 1 -11.99 12.10 15.31
C MET A 1 -13.42 11.99 14.82
N ASN A 2 -13.70 11.22 13.76
CA ASN A 2 -15.07 11.11 13.24
C ASN A 2 -15.91 10.26 14.20
N ASP A 3 -16.99 10.82 14.77
CA ASP A 3 -17.86 10.16 15.77
C ASP A 3 -18.37 8.80 15.28
N MET A 4 -18.65 8.69 13.98
CA MET A 4 -19.12 7.46 13.35
C MET A 4 -18.05 6.35 13.34
N MET A 5 -16.76 6.68 13.23
CA MET A 5 -15.68 5.70 13.29
C MET A 5 -15.54 5.12 14.69
N SER A 6 -15.72 5.95 15.71
CA SER A 6 -15.64 5.53 17.10
C SER A 6 -16.73 4.56 17.50
N ARG A 7 -17.97 4.80 17.05
CA ARG A 7 -19.11 3.93 17.34
C ARG A 7 -19.04 2.56 16.63
N THR A 8 -18.46 2.52 15.43
CA THR A 8 -18.42 1.31 14.58
C THR A 8 -17.15 0.47 14.75
N TYR A 9 -16.16 0.96 15.53
CA TYR A 9 -14.86 0.33 15.68
C TYR A 9 -14.92 -1.14 16.13
N SER A 10 -15.74 -1.46 17.14
CA SER A 10 -15.83 -2.83 17.67
C SER A 10 -16.33 -3.83 16.63
N CYS A 11 -17.34 -3.46 15.83
CA CYS A 11 -17.85 -4.27 14.73
C CYS A 11 -16.79 -4.46 13.65
N ARG A 12 -16.18 -3.36 13.19
CA ARG A 12 -15.16 -3.40 12.13
C ARG A 12 -13.93 -4.21 12.52
N ARG A 13 -13.42 -4.03 13.74
CA ARG A 13 -12.29 -4.81 14.25
C ARG A 13 -12.61 -6.30 14.31
N ARG A 14 -13.84 -6.68 14.67
CA ARG A 14 -14.25 -8.08 14.69
C ARG A 14 -14.19 -8.70 13.28
N GLU A 15 -14.66 -7.98 12.27
CA GLU A 15 -14.63 -8.45 10.88
C GLU A 15 -13.20 -8.53 10.34
N VAL A 16 -12.36 -7.53 10.60
CA VAL A 16 -10.96 -7.50 10.12
C VAL A 16 -10.09 -8.52 10.84
N VAL A 17 -10.07 -8.49 12.18
CA VAL A 17 -9.14 -9.27 13.00
C VAL A 17 -9.70 -10.65 13.34
N GLY A 18 -11.00 -10.74 13.61
CA GLY A 18 -11.64 -11.98 14.06
C GLY A 18 -12.13 -12.88 12.93
N GLN A 19 -12.48 -12.32 11.78
CA GLN A 19 -13.05 -13.06 10.65
C GLN A 19 -12.17 -13.07 9.40
N SER A 20 -11.06 -12.30 9.40
CA SER A 20 -10.15 -12.18 8.25
C SER A 20 -10.90 -11.89 6.94
N MET A 21 -11.89 -11.00 7.00
CA MET A 21 -12.74 -10.65 5.86
C MET A 21 -11.89 -10.09 4.71
N GLN A 22 -12.27 -10.44 3.48
CA GLN A 22 -11.61 -9.91 2.29
C GLN A 22 -11.82 -8.40 2.15
N VAL A 23 -10.81 -7.69 1.66
CA VAL A 23 -10.83 -6.22 1.55
C VAL A 23 -12.01 -5.72 0.69
N ALA A 24 -12.34 -6.42 -0.40
CA ALA A 24 -13.47 -6.06 -1.26
C ALA A 24 -14.82 -6.11 -0.51
N GLN A 25 -15.06 -7.19 0.24
CA GLN A 25 -16.29 -7.34 1.04
C GLN A 25 -16.34 -6.35 2.21
N PHE A 26 -15.18 -6.06 2.81
CA PHE A 26 -15.08 -5.06 3.87
C PHE A 26 -15.37 -3.65 3.33
N HIS A 27 -14.94 -3.34 2.11
CA HIS A 27 -15.23 -2.07 1.43
C HIS A 27 -16.72 -1.88 1.15
N GLU A 28 -17.41 -2.91 0.63
CA GLU A 28 -18.85 -2.84 0.38
C GLU A 28 -19.65 -2.57 1.65
N ARG A 29 -19.22 -3.14 2.78
CA ARG A 29 -19.90 -3.01 4.07
C ARG A 29 -19.55 -1.72 4.80
N TRP A 30 -18.30 -1.28 4.70
CA TRP A 30 -17.77 -0.08 5.34
C TRP A 30 -17.11 0.83 4.30
N PRO A 31 -17.91 1.44 3.39
CA PRO A 31 -17.36 2.29 2.33
C PRO A 31 -16.71 3.55 2.90
N ALA A 32 -17.26 4.08 4.00
CA ALA A 32 -16.55 5.03 4.83
C ALA A 32 -15.40 4.28 5.52
N LEU A 33 -14.14 4.72 5.32
CA LEU A 33 -12.85 4.27 5.91
C LEU A 33 -11.75 3.97 4.88
N PHE A 34 -11.98 4.21 3.60
CA PHE A 34 -10.98 3.99 2.56
C PHE A 34 -10.20 5.25 2.17
N SER A 35 -10.35 6.36 2.91
CA SER A 35 -9.41 7.47 2.79
C SER A 35 -8.09 7.15 3.49
N PRO A 36 -6.93 7.60 2.98
CA PRO A 36 -5.64 7.33 3.61
C PRO A 36 -5.57 7.73 5.09
N ALA A 37 -6.16 8.88 5.47
CA ALA A 37 -6.20 9.34 6.85
C ALA A 37 -7.00 8.40 7.77
N GLN A 38 -8.10 7.84 7.25
CA GLN A 38 -8.97 6.92 7.99
C GLN A 38 -8.28 5.58 8.22
N ILE A 39 -7.63 5.05 7.20
CA ILE A 39 -6.84 3.81 7.28
C ILE A 39 -5.72 3.96 8.31
N ASN A 40 -5.00 5.09 8.27
CA ASN A 40 -3.93 5.38 9.23
C ASN A 40 -4.44 5.42 10.68
N GLU A 41 -5.56 6.10 10.93
CA GLU A 41 -6.15 6.20 12.27
C GLU A 41 -6.63 4.85 12.80
N GLU A 42 -7.31 4.06 11.96
CA GLU A 42 -7.80 2.74 12.34
C GLU A 42 -6.66 1.75 12.60
N PHE A 43 -5.62 1.77 11.78
CA PHE A 43 -4.43 0.97 12.01
C PHE A 43 -3.76 1.33 13.34
N ARG A 44 -3.62 2.64 13.62
CA ARG A 44 -3.07 3.14 14.89
C ARG A 44 -3.94 2.71 16.07
N ARG A 45 -5.25 2.74 15.94
CA ARG A 45 -6.17 2.31 17.00
C ARG A 45 -6.07 0.81 17.29
N CYS A 46 -5.88 -0.02 16.27
CA CYS A 46 -5.72 -1.47 16.40
C CYS A 46 -4.35 -1.87 16.95
N ASN A 47 -3.27 -1.24 16.47
CA ASN A 47 -1.89 -1.68 16.72
C ASN A 47 -1.10 -0.75 17.63
N THR A 48 -1.66 0.39 18.03
CA THR A 48 -1.03 1.44 18.86
C THR A 48 0.22 2.10 18.23
N ILE A 49 0.47 1.86 16.94
CA ILE A 49 1.62 2.39 16.20
C ILE A 49 1.17 3.05 14.89
N PRO A 50 1.87 4.11 14.39
CA PRO A 50 1.51 4.79 13.15
C PRO A 50 1.76 3.90 11.93
N LEU A 51 0.79 3.78 11.01
CA LEU A 51 0.91 2.90 9.84
C LEU A 51 2.05 3.30 8.91
N GLU A 52 2.00 4.49 8.32
CA GLU A 52 2.92 4.89 7.25
C GLU A 52 4.40 4.87 7.68
N SER A 53 4.74 5.51 8.80
CA SER A 53 6.12 5.54 9.27
C SER A 53 6.63 4.17 9.72
N THR A 54 5.77 3.35 10.34
CA THR A 54 6.14 1.97 10.69
C THR A 54 6.36 1.14 9.44
N PHE A 55 5.45 1.20 8.46
CA PHE A 55 5.56 0.46 7.22
C PHE A 55 6.83 0.85 6.46
N MET A 56 7.08 2.15 6.27
CA MET A 56 8.25 2.64 5.56
C MET A 56 9.56 2.28 6.27
N SER A 57 9.62 2.37 7.60
CA SER A 57 10.83 1.98 8.35
C SER A 57 11.09 0.48 8.27
N GLN A 58 10.05 -0.35 8.30
CA GLN A 58 10.18 -1.80 8.15
C GLN A 58 10.54 -2.19 6.71
N LEU A 59 10.00 -1.50 5.71
CA LEU A 59 10.37 -1.67 4.31
C LEU A 59 11.87 -1.40 4.09
N ASP A 60 12.37 -0.29 4.64
CA ASP A 60 13.80 0.03 4.58
C ASP A 60 14.65 -1.01 5.30
N ARG A 61 14.25 -1.38 6.53
CA ARG A 61 14.95 -2.37 7.35
C ARG A 61 15.10 -3.72 6.64
N PHE A 62 14.08 -4.16 5.90
CA PHE A 62 14.07 -5.45 5.23
C PHE A 62 14.47 -5.39 3.75
N THR A 63 14.80 -4.21 3.22
CA THR A 63 15.17 -4.02 1.80
C THR A 63 16.24 -5.00 1.34
N SER A 64 17.30 -5.22 2.11
CA SER A 64 18.36 -6.18 1.73
C SER A 64 17.86 -7.62 1.60
N LYS A 65 16.99 -8.06 2.52
CA LYS A 65 16.38 -9.40 2.49
C LYS A 65 15.41 -9.55 1.31
N PHE A 66 14.64 -8.50 1.01
CA PHE A 66 13.77 -8.48 -0.15
C PHE A 66 14.56 -8.60 -1.44
N LEU A 67 15.64 -7.83 -1.61
CA LEU A 67 16.49 -7.94 -2.80
C LEU A 67 17.10 -9.33 -2.99
N GLN A 68 17.50 -10.00 -1.90
CA GLN A 68 17.96 -11.39 -1.95
C GLN A 68 16.84 -12.35 -2.38
N LEU A 69 15.65 -12.23 -1.78
CA LEU A 69 14.47 -13.02 -2.11
C LEU A 69 14.07 -12.86 -3.58
N PHE A 70 14.10 -11.63 -4.08
CA PHE A 70 13.73 -11.30 -5.45
C PHE A 70 14.77 -11.81 -6.45
N SER A 71 16.05 -11.74 -6.09
CA SER A 71 17.14 -12.25 -6.93
C SER A 71 17.16 -13.77 -7.04
N SER A 72 16.64 -14.49 -6.05
CA SER A 72 16.52 -15.96 -6.10
C SER A 72 15.31 -16.44 -6.89
N LYS A 73 14.34 -15.57 -7.17
CA LYS A 73 13.15 -15.92 -7.96
C LYS A 73 13.53 -16.12 -9.43
N GLY A 74 13.18 -17.29 -9.98
CA GLY A 74 13.33 -17.63 -11.40
C GLY A 74 12.04 -17.42 -12.21
N GLY A 75 12.06 -17.90 -13.45
CA GLY A 75 10.90 -17.89 -14.36
C GLY A 75 10.45 -16.49 -14.77
N ALA A 76 9.22 -16.38 -15.32
CA ALA A 76 8.68 -15.13 -15.85
C ALA A 76 8.59 -14.01 -14.80
N VAL A 77 8.16 -14.34 -13.57
CA VAL A 77 8.08 -13.39 -12.43
C VAL A 77 9.47 -12.85 -12.10
N GLY A 78 10.47 -13.74 -11.95
CA GLY A 78 11.85 -13.34 -11.65
C GLY A 78 12.45 -12.43 -12.73
N GLN A 79 12.14 -12.66 -14.01
CA GLN A 79 12.62 -11.79 -15.10
C GLN A 79 12.01 -10.39 -15.05
N ARG A 80 10.70 -10.26 -14.74
CA ARG A 80 10.07 -8.94 -14.55
C ARG A 80 10.69 -8.18 -13.39
N MET A 81 10.88 -8.84 -12.24
CA MET A 81 11.51 -8.23 -11.06
C MET A 81 12.97 -7.83 -11.31
N LYS A 82 13.72 -8.60 -12.09
CA LYS A 82 15.08 -8.22 -12.53
C LYS A 82 15.09 -6.91 -13.32
N GLY A 83 14.06 -6.66 -14.13
CA GLY A 83 13.86 -5.38 -14.81
C GLY A 83 13.87 -4.22 -13.83
N PHE A 84 12.99 -4.25 -12.81
CA PHE A 84 12.92 -3.20 -11.78
C PHE A 84 14.22 -3.07 -10.97
N MET A 85 14.82 -4.18 -10.56
CA MET A 85 16.06 -4.17 -9.77
C MET A 85 17.28 -3.65 -10.54
N THR A 86 17.24 -3.65 -11.88
CA THR A 86 18.34 -3.10 -12.70
C THR A 86 18.50 -1.60 -12.45
N GLU A 87 17.40 -0.88 -12.20
CA GLU A 87 17.43 0.55 -11.85
C GLU A 87 18.24 0.83 -10.58
N LEU A 88 18.23 -0.10 -9.62
CA LEU A 88 19.02 0.04 -8.38
C LEU A 88 20.50 -0.31 -8.55
N ARG A 89 20.86 -1.06 -9.60
CA ARG A 89 22.25 -1.46 -9.86
C ARG A 89 23.03 -0.40 -10.62
N LEU A 90 22.34 0.38 -11.44
CA LEU A 90 22.94 1.40 -12.30
C LEU A 90 23.33 2.67 -11.54
N ASP A 91 22.74 2.91 -10.35
CA ASP A 91 22.99 4.11 -9.55
C ASP A 91 23.35 3.76 -8.10
N GLN A 92 24.62 3.99 -7.75
CA GLN A 92 25.14 3.77 -6.40
C GLN A 92 24.59 4.78 -5.37
N HIS A 93 24.04 5.91 -5.82
CA HIS A 93 23.45 6.97 -5.00
C HIS A 93 21.92 7.01 -5.07
N VAL A 94 21.30 5.92 -5.50
CA VAL A 94 19.84 5.83 -5.63
C VAL A 94 19.14 6.22 -4.32
N SER A 95 18.19 7.15 -4.43
CA SER A 95 17.49 7.72 -3.28
C SER A 95 16.68 6.65 -2.53
N VAL A 96 16.46 6.88 -1.23
CA VAL A 96 15.63 5.98 -0.39
C VAL A 96 14.22 5.83 -0.99
N VAL A 97 13.65 6.92 -1.50
CA VAL A 97 12.34 6.91 -2.16
C VAL A 97 12.33 5.97 -3.36
N LYS A 98 13.38 6.03 -4.20
CA LYS A 98 13.47 5.18 -5.38
C LYS A 98 13.73 3.71 -5.03
N LYS A 99 14.49 3.43 -3.97
CA LYS A 99 14.62 2.07 -3.42
C LYS A 99 13.26 1.51 -3.00
N ARG A 100 12.50 2.27 -2.22
CA ARG A 100 11.16 1.87 -1.77
C ARG A 100 10.21 1.58 -2.94
N ASP A 101 10.19 2.44 -3.96
CA ASP A 101 9.42 2.24 -5.21
C ASP A 101 9.74 0.89 -5.87
N VAL A 102 11.03 0.59 -6.07
CA VAL A 102 11.44 -0.68 -6.69
C VAL A 102 11.07 -1.89 -5.83
N ILE A 103 11.25 -1.81 -4.51
CA ILE A 103 10.87 -2.91 -3.60
C ILE A 103 9.36 -3.14 -3.65
N LEU A 104 8.54 -2.09 -3.65
CA LEU A 104 7.09 -2.22 -3.73
C LEU A 104 6.65 -2.86 -5.04
N ARG A 105 7.18 -2.43 -6.20
CA ARG A 105 6.88 -3.05 -7.50
C ARG A 105 7.25 -4.53 -7.54
N CYS A 106 8.40 -4.89 -6.96
CA CYS A 106 8.81 -6.28 -6.83
C CYS A 106 7.87 -7.08 -5.92
N LEU A 107 7.43 -6.52 -4.78
CA LEU A 107 6.51 -7.19 -3.86
C LEU A 107 5.18 -7.54 -4.55
N ILE A 108 4.62 -6.59 -5.30
CA ILE A 108 3.37 -6.76 -6.04
C ILE A 108 3.52 -7.94 -7.03
N GLU A 109 4.57 -7.94 -7.84
CA GLU A 109 4.87 -9.06 -8.76
C GLU A 109 5.09 -10.40 -8.03
N TYR A 110 5.77 -10.37 -6.87
CA TYR A 110 6.07 -11.56 -6.10
C TYR A 110 4.80 -12.22 -5.53
N LEU A 111 3.82 -11.40 -5.13
CA LEU A 111 2.51 -11.83 -4.62
C LEU A 111 1.53 -12.21 -5.74
N GLY A 112 1.90 -12.02 -7.01
CA GLY A 112 1.04 -12.28 -8.16
C GLY A 112 -0.04 -11.21 -8.36
N GLU A 113 0.16 -10.03 -7.76
CA GLU A 113 -0.72 -8.87 -7.91
C GLU A 113 -0.34 -8.07 -9.17
N SER A 114 -1.29 -7.33 -9.71
CA SER A 114 -1.11 -6.52 -10.93
C SER A 114 -0.62 -5.11 -10.57
N VAL A 115 0.62 -4.79 -10.93
CA VAL A 115 1.22 -3.45 -10.73
C VAL A 115 0.38 -2.35 -11.40
N PRO A 116 -0.11 -2.51 -12.66
CA PRO A 116 -0.98 -1.53 -13.27
C PRO A 116 -2.28 -1.31 -12.52
N GLU A 117 -2.92 -2.35 -11.98
CA GLU A 117 -4.17 -2.21 -11.22
C GLU A 117 -3.93 -1.46 -9.91
N LEU A 118 -2.87 -1.81 -9.18
CA LEU A 118 -2.59 -1.19 -7.88
C LEU A 118 -2.14 0.27 -7.98
N ILE A 119 -1.38 0.62 -9.03
CA ILE A 119 -0.85 1.98 -9.22
C ILE A 119 -1.84 2.86 -10.02
N SER A 120 -2.58 2.31 -10.99
CA SER A 120 -3.59 3.06 -11.76
C SER A 120 -4.73 3.56 -10.87
N ASP A 121 -5.15 2.80 -9.87
CA ASP A 121 -6.24 3.20 -8.98
C ASP A 121 -5.86 4.43 -8.12
N TYR A 122 -4.58 4.58 -7.77
CA TYR A 122 -4.09 5.76 -7.08
C TYR A 122 -4.16 7.03 -7.95
N TYR A 123 -3.71 6.95 -9.20
CA TYR A 123 -3.74 8.10 -10.12
C TYR A 123 -5.16 8.46 -10.55
N ARG A 124 -6.03 7.48 -10.83
CA ARG A 124 -7.45 7.73 -11.16
C ARG A 124 -8.20 8.41 -10.02
N THR A 125 -7.92 8.01 -8.76
CA THR A 125 -8.51 8.63 -7.57
C THR A 125 -8.00 10.06 -7.37
N ALA A 126 -6.72 10.34 -7.64
CA ALA A 126 -6.15 11.67 -7.58
C ALA A 126 -6.74 12.62 -8.63
N GLU A 127 -6.86 12.16 -9.89
CA GLU A 127 -7.48 12.91 -10.99
C GLU A 127 -8.95 13.25 -10.68
N THR A 128 -9.70 12.28 -10.15
CA THR A 128 -11.11 12.49 -9.79
C THR A 128 -11.27 13.55 -8.68
N LYS A 129 -10.37 13.58 -7.70
CA LYS A 129 -10.36 14.60 -6.63
C LYS A 129 -10.05 15.99 -7.15
N VAL A 130 -9.01 16.12 -7.98
CA VAL A 130 -8.63 17.39 -8.61
C VAL A 130 -9.79 17.95 -9.45
N HIS A 131 -10.49 17.09 -10.21
CA HIS A 131 -11.67 17.49 -10.97
C HIS A 131 -12.88 17.89 -10.13
N GLN A 132 -13.04 17.35 -8.92
CA GLN A 132 -14.12 17.75 -8.00
C GLN A 132 -13.82 19.09 -7.35
N ASP A 133 -12.58 19.34 -6.92
CA ASP A 133 -12.17 20.60 -6.31
C ASP A 133 -12.31 21.76 -7.31
N LEU A 134 -11.88 21.57 -8.57
CA LEU A 134 -12.05 22.54 -9.66
C LEU A 134 -13.52 22.87 -10.00
N ARG A 135 -14.46 21.97 -9.68
CA ARG A 135 -15.90 22.18 -9.89
C ARG A 135 -16.60 22.87 -8.71
N ALA A 136 -15.97 22.89 -7.54
CA ALA A 136 -16.50 23.55 -6.34
C ALA A 136 -16.11 25.04 -6.25
N GLU A 137 -15.19 25.50 -7.11
CA GLU A 137 -14.70 26.88 -7.19
C GLU A 137 -15.36 27.73 -8.30
N ILE A 138 -16.40 27.20 -8.98
CA ILE A 138 -17.23 27.89 -9.98
C ILE A 138 -18.68 27.91 -9.51
#